data_AF-A0A3D4TZM3-F1
#
_entry.id   AF-A0A3D4TZM3-F1
#
_cell.length_a   1.000
_cell.length_b   1.000
_cell.length_c   1.000
_cell.angle_alpha   90.00
_cell.angle_beta   90.00
_cell.angle_gamma   90.00
#
_symmetry.space_group_name_H-M   'P 1'
#
loop_
_entity.id
_entity.type
_entity.pdbx_description
1 polymer ?
#
loop_
_entity_poly.entity_id
_entity_poly.type
_entity_poly.pdbx_seq_one_letter_code
_entity_poly.pdbx_strand_id
1 'polypeptide(L)' 'VTHEPDIASLSKRTITLRDGHIIKDIIIDEPKSAKWYLENLPVNDDEL' A
#
# COMPACT_ATOMS: atom_id res chain seq x y z
N VAL A 1 -6.78 4.66 3.74
CA VAL A 1 -7.43 4.58 2.41
C VAL A 1 -6.48 5.22 1.42
N THR A 2 -6.25 4.57 0.28
CA THR A 2 -5.29 5.04 -0.72
C THR A 2 -5.79 4.66 -2.11
N HIS A 3 -5.42 5.43 -3.13
CA HIS A 3 -5.61 5.04 -4.54
C HIS A 3 -4.41 4.25 -5.07
N GLU A 4 -3.33 4.23 -4.31
CA GLU A 4 -2.01 3.76 -4.75
C GLU A 4 -1.89 2.25 -4.51
N PRO A 5 -1.85 1.43 -5.58
CA PRO A 5 -1.89 -0.03 -5.45
C PRO A 5 -0.65 -0.62 -4.75
N ASP A 6 0.49 0.04 -4.90
CA ASP A 6 1.75 -0.32 -4.25
C ASP A 6 1.66 -0.16 -2.72
N ILE A 7 1.09 0.94 -2.23
CA ILE A 7 0.83 1.15 -0.80
C ILE A 7 -0.17 0.11 -0.28
N ALA A 8 -1.23 -0.18 -1.04
CA ALA A 8 -2.20 -1.21 -0.67
C ALA A 8 -1.56 -2.61 -0.50
N SER A 9 -0.54 -2.93 -1.32
CA SER A 9 0.18 -4.20 -1.27
C SER A 9 1.03 -4.42 -0.01
N LEU A 10 1.26 -3.37 0.79
CA LEU A 10 1.94 -3.44 2.09
C LEU A 10 1.00 -3.94 3.20
N SER A 11 -0.31 -3.99 2.95
CA SER A 11 -1.32 -4.40 3.92
C SER A 11 -1.69 -5.88 3.76
N LYS A 12 -2.04 -6.56 4.86
CA LYS A 12 -2.48 -7.97 4.86
C LYS A 12 -3.80 -8.21 4.11
N ARG A 13 -4.58 -7.16 3.87
CA ARG A 13 -5.91 -7.24 3.27
C ARG A 13 -6.20 -5.94 2.53
N THR A 14 -6.77 -6.06 1.35
CA THR A 14 -7.25 -4.92 0.56
C THR A 14 -8.76 -5.04 0.39
N ILE A 15 -9.47 -4.04 0.89
CA ILE A 15 -10.92 -3.90 0.72
C ILE A 15 -11.16 -2.71 -0.21
N THR A 16 -11.81 -2.96 -1.35
CA THR A 16 -12.22 -1.92 -2.28
C THR A 16 -13.69 -1.61 -2.06
N LEU A 17 -13.98 -0.32 -1.87
CA LEU A 17 -15.34 0.17 -1.73
C LEU A 17 -15.77 0.97 -2.96
N ARG A 18 -17.06 0.91 -3.28
CA ARG A 18 -17.73 1.80 -4.22
C ARG A 18 -19.07 2.21 -3.64
N ASP A 19 -19.30 3.51 -3.55
CA ASP A 19 -20.53 4.10 -3.00
C ASP A 19 -20.89 3.53 -1.60
N GLY A 20 -19.88 3.38 -0.74
CA GLY A 20 -20.04 2.84 0.62
C GLY A 20 -20.19 1.31 0.70
N HIS A 21 -20.22 0.60 -0.42
CA HIS A 21 -20.36 -0.86 -0.47
C HIS A 21 -19.03 -1.53 -0.77
N ILE A 22 -18.76 -2.66 -0.12
CA ILE A 22 -17.58 -3.48 -0.43
C ILE A 22 -17.83 -4.16 -1.78
N ILE A 23 -16.98 -3.88 -2.76
CA ILE A 23 -17.04 -4.50 -4.09
C ILE A 23 -15.91 -5.52 -4.32
N LYS A 24 -14.87 -5.48 -3.48
CA LYS A 24 -13.76 -6.43 -3.55
C LYS A 24 -13.12 -6.56 -2.18
N ASP A 25 -12.76 -7.78 -1.82
CA ASP A 25 -12.11 -8.09 -0.56
C ASP A 25 -11.06 -9.17 -0.84
N ILE A 26 -9.79 -8.82 -0.65
CA ILE A 26 -8.64 -9.67 -0.96
C ILE A 26 -7.76 -9.77 0.26
N ILE A 27 -7.46 -10.99 0.69
CA ILE A 27 -6.38 -11.27 1.63
C ILE A 27 -5.08 -11.37 0.83
N ILE A 28 -4.04 -10.70 1.32
CA ILE A 28 -2.70 -10.77 0.76
C ILE A 28 -1.89 -11.68 1.68
N ASP A 29 -1.61 -12.89 1.22
CA ASP A 29 -0.93 -13.92 2.00
C ASP A 29 0.50 -13.51 2.37
N GLU A 30 1.19 -12.82 1.45
CA GLU A 30 2.56 -12.31 1.62
C GLU A 30 2.58 -10.80 1.37
N PRO A 31 2.19 -9.96 2.36
CA PRO A 31 2.23 -8.52 2.20
C PRO A 31 3.68 -8.05 2.05
N LYS A 32 3.87 -7.07 1.17
CA LYS A 32 5.21 -6.50 0.93
C LYS A 32 5.73 -5.81 2.21
N SER A 33 7.04 -5.89 2.44
CA SER A 33 7.67 -5.29 3.62
C SER A 33 7.75 -3.77 3.51
N ALA A 34 6.90 -3.06 4.26
CA ALA A 34 6.96 -1.60 4.35
C ALA A 34 8.34 -1.11 4.82
N LYS A 35 8.96 -1.83 5.75
CA LYS A 35 10.31 -1.51 6.24
C LYS A 35 11.33 -1.52 5.09
N TRP A 36 11.31 -2.56 4.26
CA TRP A 36 12.22 -2.65 3.12
C TRP A 36 11.98 -1.50 2.14
N TYR A 37 10.72 -1.15 1.86
CA TYR A 37 10.41 0.00 0.99
C TYR A 37 10.99 1.30 1.55
N LEU A 38 10.84 1.56 2.85
CA LEU A 38 11.38 2.76 3.51
C LEU A 38 12.92 2.80 3.46
N GLU A 39 13.58 1.67 3.71
CA GLU A 39 15.05 1.58 3.67
C GLU A 39 15.62 1.78 2.26
N ASN A 40 14.82 1.50 1.23
CA ASN A 40 15.19 1.64 -0.18
C ASN A 40 14.54 2.86 -0.84
N LEU A 41 13.91 3.75 -0.07
CA LEU A 41 13.46 5.02 -0.62
C LEU A 41 14.69 5.79 -1.12
N PRO A 42 14.60 6.42 -2.30
CA PRO A 42 15.65 7.32 -2.75
C PRO A 42 15.85 8.40 -1.67
N VAL A 43 17.11 8.71 -1.37
CA VAL A 43 17.43 9.87 -0.55
C VAL A 43 16.97 11.08 -1.36
N ASN A 44 15.99 11.84 -0.86
CA ASN A 44 15.63 13.11 -1.48
C ASN A 44 16.83 14.05 -1.33
N ASP A 45 17.36 14.54 -2.46
CA ASP A 45 18.26 15.71 -2.51
C ASP A 45 17.47 17.02 -2.31
N ASP A 46 16.45 17.04 -1.43
CA ASP A 46 15.67 18.23 -1.11
C ASP A 46 16.25 18.97 0.12
N GLU A 47 17.57 19.13 0.16
CA GLU A 47 18.26 20.13 0.99
C GLU A 47 19.22 20.95 0.13
N LEU A 48 18.70 21.88 -0.67
CA LEU A 48 19.43 23.09 -1.13
C LEU A 48 18.47 24.28 -1.33
#